data_AF-A0A928EJ91-F1
#
_entry.id   AF-A0A928EJ91-F1
#
_cell.length_a   1.000
_cell.length_b   1.000
_cell.length_c   1.000
_cell.angle_alpha   90.00
_cell.angle_beta   90.00
_cell.angle_gamma   90.00
#
_symmetry.space_group_name_H-M   'P 1'
#
loop_
_entity.id
_entity.type
_entity.pdbx_description
1 polymer ?
#
loop_
_entity_poly.entity_id
_entity_poly.type
_entity_poly.pdbx_seq_one_letter_code
_entity_poly.pdbx_strand_id
1 'polypeptide(L)'
;MNDILAAADHPVVIEGHKWVGVKLRITNNDPDKASAYTDLGRHIVGTSKGKYYEHYVTVGGYKGDEYLVSVPRLYQGETGEGWLYYQVPGDFTPTGMAFEDYRIDPDDPPETFVLMPTTD
;
A
#
# COMPACT_ATOMS: atom_id res chain seq x y z
N MET A 1 2.51 12.42 -9.41
CA MET A 1 1.14 12.37 -8.87
C MET A 1 0.84 10.90 -8.66
N ASN A 2 0.34 10.53 -7.48
CA ASN A 2 0.11 9.16 -7.08
C ASN A 2 -1.37 8.98 -6.82
N ASP A 3 -1.96 7.91 -7.35
CA ASP A 3 -3.37 7.61 -7.16
C ASP A 3 -3.52 6.20 -6.60
N ILE A 4 -4.43 6.03 -5.65
CA ILE A 4 -4.89 4.70 -5.25
C ILE A 4 -5.97 4.25 -6.24
N LEU A 5 -5.71 3.14 -6.94
CA LEU A 5 -6.64 2.62 -7.94
C LEU A 5 -7.70 1.70 -7.32
N ALA A 6 -7.29 0.90 -6.35
CA ALA A 6 -8.14 -0.07 -5.71
C ALA A 6 -7.58 -0.42 -4.34
N ALA A 7 -8.44 -0.85 -3.43
CA ALA A 7 -8.03 -1.50 -2.21
C ALA A 7 -8.94 -2.70 -2.00
N ALA A 8 -8.36 -3.82 -1.57
CA ALA A 8 -9.04 -5.09 -1.51
C ALA A 8 -8.62 -5.89 -0.27
N ASP A 9 -9.58 -6.63 0.28
CA ASP A 9 -9.28 -7.72 1.19
C ASP A 9 -8.70 -8.88 0.39
N HIS A 10 -7.48 -9.32 0.70
CA HIS A 10 -6.91 -10.49 0.05
C HIS A 10 -7.10 -11.69 0.98
N PRO A 11 -7.88 -12.70 0.58
CA PRO A 11 -8.31 -13.81 1.44
C PRO A 11 -7.18 -14.79 1.81
N VAL A 12 -5.93 -14.44 1.55
CA VAL A 12 -4.77 -15.26 1.88
C VAL A 12 -4.54 -15.20 3.39
N VAL A 13 -4.76 -16.33 4.06
CA VAL A 13 -4.49 -16.50 5.49
C VAL A 13 -3.26 -17.37 5.69
N ILE A 14 -2.21 -16.81 6.31
CA ILE A 14 -0.95 -17.51 6.61
C ILE A 14 -0.70 -17.37 8.11
N GLU A 15 -0.53 -18.50 8.80
CA GLU A 15 -0.26 -18.54 10.25
C GLU A 15 -1.25 -17.67 11.08
N GLY A 16 -2.54 -17.72 10.74
CA GLY A 16 -3.59 -16.97 11.44
C GLY A 16 -3.65 -15.46 11.12
N HIS A 17 -2.84 -14.99 10.17
CA HIS A 17 -2.83 -13.62 9.69
C HIS A 17 -3.42 -13.52 8.29
N LYS A 18 -4.22 -12.48 8.07
CA LYS A 18 -4.81 -12.09 6.80
C LYS A 18 -3.95 -11.00 6.15
N TRP A 19 -4.10 -10.81 4.85
CA TRP A 19 -3.46 -9.72 4.11
C TRP A 19 -4.49 -8.76 3.52
N VAL A 20 -4.28 -7.47 3.69
CA VAL A 20 -5.06 -6.43 3.01
C VAL A 20 -4.18 -5.77 1.97
N GLY A 21 -4.67 -5.65 0.75
CA GLY A 21 -3.93 -5.15 -0.40
C GLY A 21 -4.45 -3.79 -0.84
N VAL A 22 -3.54 -2.93 -1.28
CA VAL A 22 -3.87 -1.67 -1.95
C VAL A 22 -3.09 -1.57 -3.25
N LYS A 23 -3.81 -1.32 -4.35
CA LYS A 23 -3.25 -1.10 -5.67
C LYS A 23 -2.99 0.38 -5.87
N LEU A 24 -1.75 0.69 -6.21
CA LEU A 24 -1.29 2.05 -6.45
C LEU A 24 -0.95 2.24 -7.92
N ARG A 25 -1.21 3.44 -8.42
CA ARG A 25 -0.71 3.97 -9.68
C ARG A 25 0.19 5.16 -9.39
N ILE A 26 1.43 5.08 -9.81
CA ILE A 26 2.48 6.03 -9.44
C ILE A 26 3.05 6.60 -10.72
N THR A 27 3.04 7.93 -10.85
CA THR A 27 3.68 8.63 -11.97
C THR A 27 4.89 9.40 -11.46
N ASN A 28 6.06 9.08 -12.02
CA ASN A 28 7.28 9.82 -11.70
C ASN A 28 7.25 11.19 -12.39
N ASN A 29 7.18 12.27 -11.61
CA ASN A 29 7.22 13.63 -12.13
C ASN A 29 8.63 14.25 -12.06
N ASP A 30 9.54 13.61 -11.33
CA ASP A 30 10.89 14.09 -11.13
C ASP A 30 11.77 13.81 -12.36
N PRO A 31 12.79 14.66 -12.63
CA PRO A 31 13.70 14.46 -13.75
C PRO A 31 14.57 13.21 -13.59
N ASP A 32 14.81 12.78 -12.35
CA ASP A 32 15.59 11.59 -12.03
C ASP A 32 14.74 10.33 -12.09
N LYS A 33 15.41 9.20 -12.39
CA LYS A 33 14.75 7.90 -12.43
C LYS A 33 14.37 7.46 -11.00
N ALA A 34 13.09 7.20 -10.76
CA ALA A 34 12.55 6.86 -9.44
C ALA A 34 12.02 5.43 -9.38
N SER A 35 12.09 4.83 -8.20
CA SER A 35 11.55 3.52 -7.86
C SER A 35 10.22 3.69 -7.14
N ALA A 36 9.15 3.22 -7.77
CA ALA A 36 7.81 3.25 -7.19
C ALA A 36 7.76 2.65 -5.78
N TYR A 37 8.52 1.58 -5.52
CA TYR A 37 8.61 0.97 -4.20
C TYR A 37 9.55 1.70 -3.24
N THR A 38 10.82 1.90 -3.59
CA THR A 38 11.81 2.39 -2.62
C THR A 38 11.69 3.89 -2.34
N ASP A 39 11.15 4.67 -3.27
CA ASP A 39 11.08 6.13 -3.10
C ASP A 39 9.71 6.59 -2.60
N LEU A 40 8.67 5.74 -2.71
CA LEU A 40 7.31 6.04 -2.28
C LEU A 40 6.66 4.88 -1.53
N GLY A 41 6.50 3.73 -2.18
CA GLY A 41 5.68 2.63 -1.66
C GLY A 41 6.08 2.22 -0.24
N ARG A 42 7.38 2.18 0.04
CA ARG A 42 7.96 1.85 1.35
C ARG A 42 7.79 2.89 2.46
N HIS A 43 6.95 3.89 2.23
CA HIS A 43 6.59 4.89 3.22
C HIS A 43 5.08 4.94 3.40
N ILE A 44 4.32 4.12 2.67
CA ILE A 44 2.88 4.04 2.79
C ILE A 44 2.55 3.06 3.90
N VAL A 45 1.94 3.53 4.97
CA VAL A 45 1.47 2.67 6.07
C VAL A 45 -0.04 2.59 6.06
N GLY A 46 -0.56 1.48 6.58
CA GLY A 46 -1.98 1.32 6.81
C GLY A 46 -2.34 1.66 8.25
N THR A 47 -3.40 2.42 8.48
CA THR A 47 -3.90 2.78 9.81
C THR A 47 -5.35 2.33 9.95
N SER A 48 -5.69 1.55 10.96
CA SER A 48 -7.09 1.21 11.26
C SER A 48 -7.35 1.15 12.75
N LYS A 49 -8.40 1.84 13.21
CA LYS A 49 -8.79 1.93 14.63
C LYS A 49 -7.61 2.34 15.55
N GLY A 50 -6.74 3.24 15.08
CA GLY A 50 -5.57 3.71 15.82
C GLY A 50 -4.39 2.74 15.88
N LYS A 51 -4.44 1.63 15.12
CA LYS A 51 -3.31 0.70 14.94
C LYS A 51 -2.65 0.91 13.59
N TYR A 52 -1.32 0.88 13.58
CA TYR A 52 -0.49 0.94 12.38
C TYR A 52 -0.17 -0.47 11.88
N TYR A 53 -0.18 -0.61 10.57
CA TYR A 53 0.15 -1.81 9.83
C TYR A 53 1.19 -1.45 8.79
N GLU A 54 2.30 -2.18 8.83
CA GLU A 54 3.37 -2.07 7.85
C GLU A 54 3.23 -3.17 6.79
N HIS A 55 3.70 -2.90 5.58
CA HIS A 55 3.75 -3.89 4.50
C HIS A 55 5.16 -4.48 4.32
N TYR A 56 6.13 -4.08 5.17
CA TYR A 56 7.46 -4.68 5.20
C TYR A 56 7.36 -6.06 5.86
N VAL A 57 8.22 -6.97 5.42
CA VAL A 57 8.05 -8.40 5.68
C VAL A 57 8.02 -8.74 7.17
N THR A 58 6.87 -9.24 7.65
CA THR A 58 6.80 -10.19 8.79
C THR A 58 5.72 -11.26 8.54
N VAL A 59 6.00 -12.46 9.06
CA VAL A 59 5.26 -13.74 8.95
C VAL A 59 5.01 -14.23 7.51
N GLY A 60 5.52 -15.43 7.20
CA GLY A 60 5.23 -16.13 5.94
C GLY A 60 5.88 -15.56 4.67
N GLY A 61 6.50 -14.38 4.70
CA GLY A 61 7.24 -13.83 3.56
C GLY A 61 6.39 -13.48 2.33
N TYR A 62 5.07 -13.38 2.50
CA TYR A 62 4.13 -13.14 1.42
C TYR A 62 4.32 -11.74 0.84
N LYS A 63 4.54 -11.68 -0.48
CA LYS A 63 4.65 -10.43 -1.24
C LYS A 63 3.47 -10.21 -2.17
N GLY A 64 2.59 -11.20 -2.30
CA GLY A 64 1.47 -11.20 -3.24
C GLY A 64 1.86 -11.05 -4.70
N ASP A 65 0.85 -11.11 -5.56
CA ASP A 65 1.00 -10.94 -6.99
C ASP A 65 1.15 -9.46 -7.34
N GLU A 66 1.88 -9.15 -8.41
CA GLU A 66 2.06 -7.76 -8.88
C GLU A 66 2.56 -6.80 -7.77
N TYR A 67 3.37 -7.32 -6.84
CA TYR A 67 3.92 -6.52 -5.75
C TYR A 67 4.68 -5.31 -6.29
N LEU A 68 4.47 -4.15 -5.69
CA LEU A 68 5.00 -2.89 -6.19
C LEU A 68 6.53 -2.87 -6.33
N VAL A 69 7.26 -3.69 -5.55
CA VAL A 69 8.71 -3.85 -5.69
C VAL A 69 9.14 -4.39 -7.07
N SER A 70 8.25 -5.10 -7.75
CA SER A 70 8.49 -5.68 -9.07
C SER A 70 8.32 -4.66 -10.19
N VAL A 71 7.77 -3.47 -9.91
CA VAL A 71 7.67 -2.39 -10.89
C VAL A 71 9.08 -1.85 -11.16
N PRO A 72 9.53 -1.85 -12.43
CA PRO A 72 10.82 -1.26 -12.79
C PRO A 72 10.89 0.22 -12.38
N ARG A 73 12.12 0.72 -12.20
CA ARG A 73 12.30 2.16 -12.00
C ARG A 73 11.71 2.93 -13.19
N LEU A 74 10.96 3.98 -12.89
CA LEU A 74 10.23 4.84 -13.80
C LEU A 74 11.07 6.04 -14.19
N TYR A 75 11.17 6.33 -15.49
CA TYR A 75 11.68 7.60 -16.00
C TYR A 75 10.66 8.73 -15.78
N GLN A 76 11.09 9.98 -15.98
CA GLN A 76 10.19 11.13 -15.90
C GLN A 76 8.99 10.97 -16.85
N GLY A 77 7.80 11.18 -16.32
CA GLY A 77 6.53 11.04 -17.01
C GLY A 77 6.01 9.61 -17.14
N GLU A 78 6.78 8.59 -16.75
CA GLU A 78 6.32 7.21 -16.77
C GLU A 78 5.43 6.90 -15.57
N THR A 79 4.46 6.01 -15.80
CA THR A 79 3.52 5.51 -14.80
C THR A 79 3.73 4.01 -14.59
N GLY A 80 3.76 3.59 -13.32
CA GLY A 80 3.78 2.20 -12.91
C GLY A 80 2.62 1.87 -11.98
N GLU A 81 2.19 0.61 -11.97
CA GLU A 81 1.14 0.11 -11.09
C GLU A 81 1.60 -1.13 -10.35
N GLY A 82 1.15 -1.28 -9.10
CA GLY A 82 1.40 -2.49 -8.33
C GLY A 82 0.74 -2.46 -6.96
N TRP A 83 0.84 -3.56 -6.24
CA TRP A 83 0.18 -3.77 -4.96
C TRP A 83 1.12 -3.62 -3.77
N LEU A 84 0.61 -3.13 -2.66
CA LEU A 84 1.20 -3.26 -1.32
C LEU A 84 0.29 -4.13 -0.46
N TYR A 85 0.86 -5.04 0.32
CA TYR A 85 0.12 -6.00 1.16
C TYR A 85 0.47 -5.81 2.63
N TYR A 86 -0.54 -5.60 3.47
CA TYR A 86 -0.42 -5.29 4.89
C TYR A 86 -0.92 -6.44 5.75
N GLN A 87 -0.11 -6.86 6.72
CA GLN A 87 -0.43 -7.98 7.58
C GLN A 87 -1.46 -7.54 8.60
N VAL A 88 -2.57 -8.25 8.71
CA VAL A 88 -3.59 -7.96 9.71
C VAL A 88 -4.01 -9.25 10.43
N PRO A 89 -4.55 -9.16 11.66
CA PRO A 89 -5.12 -10.32 12.34
C PRO A 89 -6.16 -11.06 11.48
N GLY A 90 -6.28 -12.38 11.61
CA GLY A 90 -7.23 -13.18 10.82
C GLY A 90 -8.70 -12.80 11.02
N ASP A 91 -9.05 -12.17 12.15
CA ASP A 91 -10.38 -11.64 12.46
C ASP A 91 -10.57 -10.17 12.01
N PHE A 92 -9.58 -9.59 11.32
CA PHE A 92 -9.62 -8.21 10.87
C PHE A 92 -10.72 -7.96 9.84
N THR A 93 -11.59 -6.99 10.13
CA THR A 93 -12.57 -6.46 9.17
C THR A 93 -11.98 -5.24 8.46
N PRO A 94 -11.96 -5.20 7.11
CA PRO A 94 -11.31 -4.13 6.34
C PRO A 94 -12.07 -2.79 6.34
N THR A 95 -13.14 -2.66 7.13
CA THR A 95 -13.91 -1.42 7.26
C THR A 95 -13.08 -0.37 7.99
N GLY A 96 -12.62 0.65 7.25
CA GLY A 96 -11.96 1.82 7.86
C GLY A 96 -10.45 1.67 8.05
N MET A 97 -9.77 1.01 7.12
CA MET A 97 -8.31 1.13 7.01
C MET A 97 -7.97 2.30 6.09
N ALA A 98 -7.23 3.25 6.63
CA ALA A 98 -6.61 4.36 5.94
C ALA A 98 -5.24 3.95 5.42
N PHE A 99 -4.83 4.44 4.25
CA PHE A 99 -3.44 4.37 3.78
C PHE A 99 -2.89 5.78 3.69
N GLU A 100 -1.68 5.98 4.21
CA GLU A 100 -1.07 7.28 4.42
C GLU A 100 0.40 7.23 4.01
N ASP A 101 0.85 8.22 3.24
CA ASP A 101 2.26 8.38 2.85
C ASP A 101 3.02 9.18 3.92
N TYR A 102 3.90 8.52 4.68
CA TYR A 102 4.65 9.14 5.78
C TYR A 102 5.92 9.88 5.34
N ARG A 103 6.09 10.18 4.05
CA ARG A 103 7.14 11.11 3.57
C ARG A 103 6.81 12.57 3.85
N ILE A 104 5.59 12.85 4.29
CA ILE A 104 5.03 14.19 4.41
C ILE A 104 5.45 14.83 5.74
N ASP A 105 5.80 16.11 5.66
CA ASP A 105 6.02 17.01 6.79
C ASP A 105 4.88 16.88 7.82
N PRO A 106 5.12 16.80 9.15
CA PRO A 106 4.05 16.71 10.14
C PRO A 106 2.98 17.83 10.05
N ASP A 107 3.26 18.94 9.36
CA ASP A 107 2.31 20.03 9.11
C ASP A 107 1.40 19.85 7.88
N ASP A 108 1.63 18.84 7.03
CA ASP A 108 0.83 18.57 5.84
C ASP A 108 0.11 17.21 6.02
N PRO A 109 -1.23 17.19 6.17
CA PRO A 109 -1.95 15.99 6.56
C PRO A 109 -1.79 14.92 5.47
N PRO A 110 -1.45 13.66 5.84
CA PRO A 110 -1.28 12.62 4.84
C PRO A 110 -2.59 12.40 4.09
N GLU A 111 -2.52 12.28 2.77
CA GLU A 111 -3.68 11.87 1.98
C GLU A 111 -4.20 10.54 2.53
N THR A 112 -5.40 10.59 3.09
CA THR A 112 -6.02 9.46 3.81
C THR A 112 -6.98 8.76 2.86
N PHE A 113 -6.69 7.52 2.49
CA PHE A 113 -7.56 6.73 1.63
C PHE A 113 -8.26 5.62 2.41
N VAL A 114 -9.60 5.67 2.49
CA VAL A 114 -10.39 4.73 3.30
C VAL A 114 -10.87 3.55 2.47
N LEU A 115 -10.51 2.34 2.91
CA LEU A 115 -11.16 1.11 2.47
C LEU A 115 -12.63 1.11 2.87
N MET A 116 -13.51 1.29 1.87
CA MET A 116 -14.94 1.03 2.01
C MET A 116 -15.19 -0.46 1.78
N PRO A 117 -16.06 -1.10 2.58
CA PRO A 117 -16.42 -2.50 2.36
C PRO A 117 -17.03 -2.65 0.97
N THR A 118 -16.55 -3.60 0.18
CA THR A 118 -17.29 -4.09 -0.98
C THR A 118 -18.49 -4.85 -0.44
N THR A 119 -19.67 -4.21 -0.47
CA THR A 119 -20.94 -4.93 -0.32
C THR A 119 -21.07 -5.90 -1.49
N ASP A 120 -21.06 -7.20 -1.19
CA ASP A 120 -21.67 -8.22 -2.07
C ASP A 120 -23.16 -7.92 -2.29
#